data_AF-A0A497K1V4-F1
#
_entry.id   AF-A0A497K1V4-F1
#
_cell.length_a   1.000
_cell.length_b   1.000
_cell.length_c   1.000
_cell.angle_alpha   90.00
_cell.angle_beta   90.00
_cell.angle_gamma   90.00
#
_symmetry.space_group_name_H-M   'P 1'
#
loop_
_entity.id
_entity.type
_entity.pdbx_description
1 polymer ?
#
loop_
_entity_poly.entity_id
_entity_poly.type
_entity_poly.pdbx_seq_one_letter_code
_entity_poly.pdbx_strand_id
1 'polypeptide(L)'
;MTVEPKKNMEVTPWKVSGDIDYDKLMVQFGVQGMTDELADKIAKHAGFKHLQLRRGVYLSHRDIDWWIKEYEKGNKVGLYTGRGPSGSVHLGHLLPWFFCKYLQDAFDADLYFQMTDDEKFLHRDDLTLEQAIEFTYENALDVIACGLDPKKTHIFSD
;
A
#
# COMPACT_ATOMS: atom_id res chain seq x y z
N MET A 1 26.05 -29.72 -16.83
CA MET A 1 25.38 -28.69 -16.02
C MET A 1 23.90 -28.79 -16.30
N THR A 2 23.13 -29.41 -15.41
CA THR A 2 21.67 -29.48 -15.53
C THR A 2 21.12 -28.09 -15.22
N VAL A 3 20.56 -27.44 -16.23
CA VAL A 3 19.83 -26.19 -16.04
C VAL A 3 18.57 -26.56 -15.26
N GLU A 4 18.50 -26.20 -13.99
CA GLU A 4 17.24 -26.33 -13.24
C GLU A 4 16.17 -25.50 -13.97
N PRO A 5 14.97 -26.07 -14.19
CA PRO A 5 13.90 -25.33 -14.86
C PRO A 5 13.57 -24.09 -14.03
N LYS A 6 13.66 -22.90 -14.65
CA LYS A 6 13.25 -21.64 -14.01
C LYS A 6 11.84 -21.81 -13.46
N LYS A 7 11.71 -21.71 -12.13
CA LYS A 7 10.42 -21.82 -11.46
C LYS A 7 9.51 -20.70 -11.97
N ASN A 8 8.33 -21.06 -12.49
CA ASN A 8 7.36 -20.05 -12.93
C ASN A 8 6.99 -19.15 -11.76
N MET A 9 7.00 -17.83 -11.99
CA MET A 9 6.60 -16.87 -10.97
C MET A 9 5.11 -17.02 -10.63
N GLU A 10 4.78 -16.91 -9.35
CA GLU A 10 3.41 -16.92 -8.83
C GLU A 10 3.25 -15.74 -7.88
N VAL A 11 2.27 -14.88 -8.15
CA VAL A 11 1.94 -13.71 -7.33
C VAL A 11 0.43 -13.69 -7.11
N THR A 12 0.03 -13.96 -5.87
CA THR A 12 -1.36 -13.88 -5.40
C THR A 12 -1.38 -13.09 -4.09
N PRO A 13 -2.57 -12.71 -3.57
CA PRO A 13 -2.65 -12.05 -2.25
C PRO A 13 -2.02 -12.85 -1.10
N TRP A 14 -1.85 -14.18 -1.26
CA TRP A 14 -1.39 -15.09 -0.20
C TRP A 14 0.01 -15.65 -0.43
N LYS A 15 0.52 -15.59 -1.66
CA LYS A 15 1.76 -16.29 -2.03
C LYS A 15 2.52 -15.54 -3.10
N VAL A 16 3.81 -15.36 -2.84
CA VAL A 16 4.79 -14.87 -3.81
C VAL A 16 5.91 -15.91 -3.91
N SER A 17 6.20 -16.40 -5.11
CA SER A 17 7.29 -17.36 -5.31
C SER A 17 7.89 -17.30 -6.71
N GLY A 18 9.15 -17.76 -6.83
CA GLY A 18 9.93 -17.69 -8.08
C GLY A 18 10.66 -16.36 -8.25
N ASP A 19 11.41 -16.24 -9.35
CA ASP A 19 12.04 -14.97 -9.75
C ASP A 19 10.96 -14.07 -10.35
N ILE A 20 10.69 -12.93 -9.70
CA ILE A 20 9.60 -12.04 -10.11
C ILE A 20 10.07 -11.16 -11.27
N ASP A 21 9.44 -11.37 -12.42
CA ASP A 21 9.55 -10.49 -13.59
C ASP A 21 8.43 -9.44 -13.51
N TYR A 22 8.79 -8.25 -13.04
CA TYR A 22 7.83 -7.16 -12.84
C TYR A 22 7.23 -6.65 -14.14
N ASP A 23 7.96 -6.69 -15.27
CA ASP A 23 7.43 -6.25 -16.57
C ASP A 23 6.34 -7.22 -17.05
N LYS A 24 6.59 -8.52 -16.94
CA LYS A 24 5.58 -9.54 -17.23
C LYS A 24 4.38 -9.44 -16.29
N LEU A 25 4.62 -9.16 -15.00
CA LEU A 25 3.57 -8.99 -14.00
C LEU A 25 2.68 -7.79 -14.35
N MET A 26 3.27 -6.66 -14.77
CA MET A 26 2.51 -5.48 -15.17
C MET A 26 1.57 -5.78 -16.35
N VAL A 27 2.06 -6.52 -17.35
CA VAL A 27 1.24 -6.95 -18.51
C VAL A 27 0.12 -7.89 -18.07
N GLN A 28 0.42 -8.88 -17.22
CA GLN A 28 -0.57 -9.86 -16.74
C GLN A 28 -1.69 -9.22 -15.92
N PHE A 29 -1.34 -8.27 -15.06
CA PHE A 29 -2.31 -7.54 -14.26
C PHE A 29 -2.97 -6.42 -15.08
N GLY A 30 -2.44 -6.05 -16.24
CA GLY A 30 -2.98 -4.96 -17.06
C GLY A 30 -2.84 -3.60 -16.40
N VAL A 31 -1.74 -3.37 -15.68
CA VAL A 31 -1.40 -2.09 -15.03
C VAL A 31 -0.42 -1.29 -15.90
N GLN A 32 -0.32 0.01 -15.63
CA GLN A 32 0.62 0.90 -16.30
C GLN A 32 1.88 1.07 -15.44
N GLY A 33 3.04 1.24 -16.07
CA GLY A 33 4.29 1.52 -15.35
C GLY A 33 4.32 2.95 -14.78
N MET A 34 4.92 3.10 -13.60
CA MET A 34 5.23 4.39 -13.01
C MET A 34 6.37 5.05 -13.80
N THR A 35 6.03 6.00 -14.67
CA THR A 35 7.02 6.76 -15.43
C THR A 35 7.70 7.81 -14.55
N ASP A 36 8.91 8.23 -14.92
CA ASP A 36 9.58 9.34 -14.23
C ASP A 36 8.77 10.63 -14.28
N GLU A 37 8.07 10.89 -15.39
CA GLU A 37 7.19 12.06 -15.52
C GLU A 37 6.05 12.05 -14.48
N LEU A 38 5.41 10.90 -14.27
CA LEU A 38 4.36 10.76 -13.26
C LEU A 38 4.93 10.85 -11.84
N ALA A 39 6.06 10.20 -11.59
CA ALA A 39 6.74 10.28 -10.30
C ALA A 39 7.18 11.73 -9.97
N ASP A 40 7.60 12.50 -10.97
CA ASP A 40 7.97 13.92 -10.82
C ASP A 40 6.74 14.81 -10.60
N LYS A 41 5.58 14.49 -11.19
CA LYS A 41 4.31 15.19 -10.90
C LYS A 41 3.89 15.00 -9.44
N ILE A 42 3.98 13.78 -8.91
CA ILE A 42 3.73 13.51 -7.48
C ILE A 42 4.72 14.30 -6.62
N ALA A 43 6.01 14.24 -6.97
CA ALA A 43 7.06 14.92 -6.23
C ALA A 43 6.90 16.45 -6.20
N LYS A 44 6.36 17.03 -7.28
CA LYS A 44 6.07 18.47 -7.36
C LYS A 44 5.06 18.90 -6.30
N HIS A 45 3.98 18.15 -6.12
CA HIS A 45 2.96 18.44 -5.08
C HIS A 45 3.52 18.22 -3.67
N ALA A 46 4.41 17.24 -3.50
CA ALA A 46 5.05 16.96 -2.21
C ALA A 46 6.24 17.88 -1.86
N GLY A 47 6.77 18.64 -2.82
CA GLY A 47 8.01 19.42 -2.69
C GLY A 47 9.32 18.60 -2.71
N PHE A 48 9.25 17.27 -2.77
CA PHE A 48 10.42 16.39 -2.91
C PHE A 48 10.03 15.01 -3.48
N LYS A 49 10.97 14.33 -4.16
CA LYS A 49 10.75 12.97 -4.72
C LYS A 49 11.08 11.90 -3.68
N HIS A 50 10.06 11.19 -3.20
CA HIS A 50 10.21 10.17 -2.16
C HIS A 50 11.15 9.03 -2.58
N LEU A 51 11.88 8.44 -1.62
CA LEU A 51 12.81 7.33 -1.85
C LEU A 51 12.19 6.16 -2.63
N GLN A 52 10.93 5.84 -2.32
CA GLN A 52 10.21 4.74 -2.94
C GLN A 52 9.87 5.01 -4.42
N LEU A 53 9.66 6.27 -4.83
CA LEU A 53 9.54 6.64 -6.23
C LEU A 53 10.89 6.63 -6.94
N ARG A 54 11.92 7.24 -6.34
CA ARG A 54 13.27 7.33 -6.92
C ARG A 54 13.91 5.97 -7.20
N ARG A 55 13.57 4.95 -6.42
CA ARG A 55 14.13 3.59 -6.52
C ARG A 55 13.20 2.61 -7.23
N GLY A 56 12.08 3.06 -7.78
CA GLY A 56 11.12 2.18 -8.45
C GLY A 56 10.48 1.14 -7.54
N VAL A 57 10.33 1.44 -6.24
CA VAL A 57 9.61 0.55 -5.31
C VAL A 57 8.11 0.53 -5.67
N TYR A 58 7.54 1.70 -5.96
CA TYR A 58 6.23 1.84 -6.59
C TYR A 58 6.41 1.87 -8.10
N LEU A 59 6.38 0.68 -8.71
CA LEU A 59 6.72 0.45 -10.13
C LEU A 59 5.53 0.58 -11.09
N SER A 60 4.29 0.50 -10.62
CA SER A 60 3.09 0.50 -11.47
C SER A 60 1.91 1.21 -10.81
N HIS A 61 0.91 1.58 -11.61
CA HIS A 61 -0.33 2.19 -11.17
C HIS A 61 -1.51 1.84 -12.07
N ARG A 62 -2.72 2.28 -11.66
CA ARG A 62 -3.90 2.45 -12.51
C ARG A 62 -4.43 3.86 -12.28
N ASP A 63 -4.62 4.63 -13.34
CA ASP A 63 -5.29 5.94 -13.34
C ASP A 63 -4.74 6.99 -12.34
N ILE A 64 -3.46 6.90 -11.95
CA ILE A 64 -2.86 7.90 -11.06
C ILE A 64 -2.77 9.26 -11.73
N ASP A 65 -2.61 9.30 -13.06
CA ASP A 65 -2.60 10.54 -13.82
C ASP A 65 -3.97 11.22 -13.78
N TRP A 66 -5.06 10.45 -13.82
CA TRP A 66 -6.42 10.96 -13.63
C TRP A 66 -6.62 11.48 -12.20
N TRP A 67 -6.22 10.69 -11.20
CA TRP A 67 -6.33 11.08 -9.79
C TRP A 67 -5.59 12.40 -9.50
N ILE A 68 -4.36 12.57 -10.02
CA ILE A 68 -3.60 13.83 -9.91
C ILE A 68 -4.32 14.97 -10.64
N LYS A 69 -4.87 14.74 -11.84
CA LYS A 69 -5.62 15.77 -12.58
C LYS A 69 -6.87 16.23 -11.83
N GLU A 70 -7.56 15.34 -11.13
CA GLU A 70 -8.72 15.73 -10.32
C GLU A 70 -8.31 16.64 -9.16
N TYR A 71 -7.21 16.31 -8.47
CA TYR A 71 -6.64 17.21 -7.47
C TYR A 71 -6.26 18.57 -8.06
N GLU A 72 -5.61 18.61 -9.23
CA GLU A 72 -5.21 19.85 -9.90
C GLU A 72 -6.38 20.72 -10.36
N LYS A 73 -7.59 20.13 -10.55
CA LYS A 73 -8.84 20.88 -10.79
C LYS A 73 -9.41 21.53 -9.53
N GLY A 74 -8.85 21.24 -8.36
CA GLY A 74 -9.36 21.66 -7.05
C GLY A 74 -10.41 20.72 -6.45
N ASN A 75 -10.61 19.53 -7.02
CA ASN A 75 -11.46 18.52 -6.42
C ASN A 75 -10.76 17.88 -5.23
N LYS A 76 -11.53 17.50 -4.20
CA LYS A 76 -11.00 16.73 -3.07
C LYS A 76 -10.67 15.33 -3.53
N VAL A 77 -9.56 14.80 -3.03
CA VAL A 77 -9.11 13.43 -3.25
C VAL A 77 -8.96 12.71 -1.92
N GLY A 78 -9.12 11.39 -1.95
CA GLY A 78 -8.95 10.53 -0.79
C GLY A 78 -7.95 9.41 -1.07
N LEU A 79 -7.40 8.88 0.01
CA LEU A 79 -6.53 7.70 0.03
C LEU A 79 -7.26 6.57 0.76
N TYR A 80 -7.04 5.35 0.28
CA TYR A 80 -7.55 4.15 0.91
C TYR A 80 -6.45 3.09 0.99
N THR A 81 -6.25 2.54 2.18
CA THR A 81 -5.34 1.41 2.40
C THR A 81 -5.85 0.60 3.60
N GLY A 82 -5.16 -0.47 3.94
CA GLY A 82 -5.56 -1.28 5.08
C GLY A 82 -4.51 -2.25 5.54
N ARG A 83 -4.88 -2.99 6.59
CA ARG A 83 -4.07 -4.02 7.23
C ARG A 83 -5.00 -5.10 7.76
N GLY A 84 -4.71 -6.35 7.42
CA GLY A 84 -5.29 -7.50 8.10
C GLY A 84 -4.49 -7.87 9.35
N PRO A 85 -5.01 -7.59 10.57
CA PRO A 85 -4.27 -7.74 11.81
C PRO A 85 -4.13 -9.23 12.17
N SER A 86 -2.90 -9.74 12.04
CA SER A 86 -2.58 -11.17 12.17
C SER A 86 -1.36 -11.43 13.06
N GLY A 87 -0.88 -10.36 13.73
CA GLY A 87 0.34 -10.33 14.55
C GLY A 87 1.01 -8.96 14.50
N SER A 88 2.23 -8.89 15.05
CA SER A 88 3.01 -7.66 15.14
C SER A 88 3.43 -7.11 13.77
N VAL A 89 3.60 -5.79 13.71
CA VAL A 89 4.06 -5.08 12.53
C VAL A 89 5.56 -5.30 12.30
N HIS A 90 5.95 -5.55 11.04
CA HIS A 90 7.34 -5.62 10.61
C HIS A 90 7.60 -4.59 9.51
N LEU A 91 8.88 -4.36 9.16
CA LEU A 91 9.28 -3.32 8.20
C LEU A 91 8.56 -3.40 6.84
N GLY A 92 8.20 -4.59 6.38
CA GLY A 92 7.43 -4.77 5.14
C GLY A 92 6.03 -4.13 5.18
N HIS A 93 5.37 -4.08 6.34
CA HIS A 93 4.05 -3.46 6.50
C HIS A 93 4.16 -1.93 6.49
N LEU A 94 5.28 -1.38 6.96
CA LEU A 94 5.49 0.07 7.04
C LEU A 94 5.72 0.71 5.67
N LEU A 95 6.22 -0.05 4.69
CA LEU A 95 6.54 0.43 3.36
C LEU A 95 5.35 1.14 2.69
N PRO A 96 4.15 0.52 2.59
CA PRO A 96 2.99 1.20 2.05
C PRO A 96 2.50 2.36 2.93
N TRP A 97 2.59 2.25 4.25
CA TRP A 97 2.08 3.29 5.16
C TRP A 97 2.90 4.58 5.10
N PHE A 98 4.23 4.48 4.98
CA PHE A 98 5.08 5.64 4.75
C PHE A 98 4.78 6.32 3.42
N PHE A 99 4.40 5.56 2.40
CA PHE A 99 4.02 6.15 1.12
C PHE A 99 2.63 6.78 1.18
N CYS A 100 1.67 6.17 1.88
CA CYS A 100 0.38 6.79 2.16
C CYS A 100 0.55 8.11 2.91
N LYS A 101 1.41 8.16 3.93
CA LYS A 101 1.73 9.39 4.65
C LYS A 101 2.33 10.45 3.73
N TYR A 102 3.27 10.07 2.87
CA TYR A 102 3.84 10.96 1.87
C TYR A 102 2.79 11.52 0.91
N LEU A 103 1.85 10.70 0.44
CA LEU A 103 0.74 11.15 -0.42
C LEU A 103 -0.26 12.02 0.34
N GLN A 104 -0.56 11.69 1.60
CA GLN A 104 -1.45 12.47 2.45
C GLN A 104 -0.92 13.90 2.61
N ASP A 105 0.37 14.04 2.94
CA ASP A 105 1.05 15.33 3.05
C ASP A 105 1.04 16.10 1.72
N ALA A 106 1.31 15.41 0.60
CA ALA A 106 1.47 16.03 -0.71
C ALA A 106 0.15 16.54 -1.30
N PHE A 107 -0.96 15.84 -1.03
CA PHE A 107 -2.26 16.10 -1.65
C PHE A 107 -3.31 16.57 -0.66
N ASP A 108 -2.94 16.81 0.59
CA ASP A 108 -3.85 17.27 1.64
C ASP A 108 -5.09 16.34 1.78
N ALA A 109 -4.90 15.04 1.50
CA ALA A 109 -5.96 14.08 1.27
C ALA A 109 -6.49 13.43 2.57
N ASP A 110 -7.79 13.12 2.61
CA ASP A 110 -8.36 12.29 3.66
C ASP A 110 -7.94 10.82 3.44
N LEU A 111 -7.44 10.15 4.49
CA LEU A 111 -7.02 8.76 4.49
C LEU A 111 -8.02 7.90 5.27
N TYR A 112 -8.53 6.88 4.61
CA TYR A 112 -9.33 5.83 5.21
C TYR A 112 -8.49 4.56 5.32
N PHE A 113 -8.32 4.05 6.54
CA PHE A 113 -7.48 2.91 6.87
C PHE A 113 -8.33 1.79 7.47
N GLN A 114 -8.58 0.75 6.69
CA GLN A 114 -9.37 -0.40 7.12
C GLN A 114 -8.49 -1.41 7.86
N MET A 115 -8.95 -1.85 9.03
CA MET A 115 -8.44 -3.02 9.73
C MET A 115 -9.36 -4.19 9.43
N THR A 116 -8.88 -5.18 8.67
CA THR A 116 -9.70 -6.32 8.22
C THR A 116 -9.61 -7.48 9.23
N ASP A 117 -10.03 -7.24 10.47
CA ASP A 117 -10.00 -8.23 11.54
C ASP A 117 -11.03 -9.35 11.36
N ASP A 118 -12.16 -9.06 10.73
CA ASP A 118 -13.12 -10.05 10.26
C ASP A 118 -12.51 -11.04 9.26
N GLU A 119 -11.76 -10.55 8.26
CA GLU A 119 -11.01 -11.36 7.28
C GLU A 119 -10.06 -12.30 8.01
N LYS A 120 -9.29 -11.80 8.98
CA LYS A 120 -8.32 -12.62 9.70
C LYS A 120 -8.97 -13.63 10.62
N PHE A 121 -10.08 -13.29 11.25
CA PHE A 121 -10.89 -14.25 12.00
C PHE A 121 -11.45 -15.35 11.09
N LEU A 122 -11.96 -15.01 9.90
CA LEU A 122 -12.54 -15.98 8.96
C LEU A 122 -11.50 -16.88 8.28
N HIS A 123 -10.27 -16.39 8.08
CA HIS A 123 -9.22 -17.14 7.38
C HIS A 123 -8.26 -17.91 8.28
N ARG A 124 -8.27 -17.67 9.60
CA ARG A 124 -7.41 -18.36 10.56
C ARG A 124 -8.22 -19.10 11.61
N ASP A 125 -8.24 -20.43 11.49
CA ASP A 125 -8.88 -21.33 12.46
C ASP A 125 -8.28 -21.23 13.87
N ASP A 126 -7.06 -20.69 14.00
CA ASP A 126 -6.31 -20.59 15.24
C ASP A 126 -6.36 -19.21 15.92
N LEU A 127 -7.13 -18.27 15.37
CA LEU A 127 -7.26 -16.91 15.88
C LEU A 127 -8.65 -16.71 16.52
N THR A 128 -8.71 -16.38 17.80
CA THR A 128 -9.99 -16.00 18.43
C THR A 128 -10.40 -14.58 18.05
N LEU A 129 -11.68 -14.25 18.20
CA LEU A 129 -12.18 -12.90 17.95
C LEU A 129 -11.50 -11.88 18.87
N GLU A 130 -11.27 -12.23 20.13
CA GLU A 130 -10.58 -11.38 21.10
C GLU A 130 -9.15 -11.08 20.68
N GLN A 131 -8.43 -12.08 20.17
CA GLN A 131 -7.08 -11.91 19.65
C GLN A 131 -7.06 -11.05 18.38
N ALA A 132 -8.06 -11.18 17.50
CA ALA A 132 -8.21 -10.33 16.33
C ALA A 132 -8.31 -8.86 16.73
N ILE A 133 -9.21 -8.55 17.68
CA ILE A 133 -9.45 -7.20 18.20
C ILE A 133 -8.18 -6.65 18.90
N GLU A 134 -7.47 -7.48 19.67
CA GLU A 134 -6.20 -7.08 20.31
C GLU A 134 -5.16 -6.69 19.26
N PHE A 135 -4.98 -7.51 18.22
CA PHE A 135 -4.07 -7.18 17.13
C PHE A 135 -4.51 -5.95 16.34
N THR A 136 -5.81 -5.74 16.14
CA THR A 136 -6.34 -4.52 15.53
C THR A 136 -5.91 -3.29 16.30
N TYR A 137 -6.10 -3.31 17.62
CA TYR A 137 -5.76 -2.18 18.47
C TYR A 137 -4.25 -1.87 18.42
N GLU A 138 -3.40 -2.88 18.60
CA GLU A 138 -1.95 -2.71 18.55
C GLU A 138 -1.46 -2.25 17.17
N ASN A 139 -1.97 -2.85 16.08
CA ASN A 139 -1.60 -2.45 14.72
C ASN A 139 -2.11 -1.02 14.41
N ALA A 140 -3.23 -0.57 14.99
CA ALA A 140 -3.70 0.81 14.86
C ALA A 140 -2.72 1.80 15.51
N LEU A 141 -2.13 1.46 16.66
CA LEU A 141 -1.10 2.27 17.29
C LEU A 141 0.15 2.38 16.40
N ASP A 142 0.57 1.29 15.75
CA ASP A 142 1.68 1.29 14.79
C ASP A 142 1.41 2.18 13.57
N VAL A 143 0.18 2.18 13.06
CA VAL A 143 -0.24 3.07 11.96
C VAL A 143 -0.20 4.53 12.41
N ILE A 144 -0.71 4.85 13.60
CA ILE A 144 -0.66 6.20 14.17
C ILE A 144 0.80 6.66 14.33
N ALA A 145 1.68 5.77 14.78
CA ALA A 145 3.10 6.05 14.97
C ALA A 145 3.85 6.39 13.67
N CYS A 146 3.28 6.10 12.50
CA CYS A 146 3.84 6.52 11.20
C CYS A 146 3.73 8.03 10.95
N GLY A 147 3.00 8.77 11.80
CA GLY A 147 2.92 10.23 11.73
C GLY A 147 1.94 10.74 10.67
N LEU A 148 0.86 9.99 10.42
CA LEU A 148 -0.30 10.43 9.64
C LEU A 148 -1.04 11.57 10.36
N ASP A 149 -1.69 12.46 9.62
CA ASP A 149 -2.45 13.57 10.22
C ASP A 149 -3.73 13.02 10.88
N PRO A 150 -3.88 13.11 12.22
CA PRO A 150 -5.05 12.56 12.91
C PRO A 150 -6.35 13.28 12.56
N LYS A 151 -6.31 14.50 12.01
CA LYS A 151 -7.52 15.22 11.58
C LYS A 151 -8.09 14.71 10.26
N LYS A 152 -7.26 14.00 9.49
CA LYS A 152 -7.56 13.52 8.14
C LYS A 152 -7.38 12.01 8.00
N THR A 153 -7.21 11.31 9.11
CA THR A 153 -6.99 9.87 9.11
C THR A 153 -8.09 9.18 9.90
N HIS A 154 -8.79 8.29 9.22
CA HIS A 154 -9.92 7.53 9.75
C HIS A 154 -9.54 6.06 9.75
N ILE A 155 -9.18 5.54 10.93
CA ILE A 155 -8.90 4.12 11.14
C ILE A 155 -10.17 3.45 11.67
N PHE A 156 -10.59 2.36 11.06
CA PHE A 156 -11.78 1.62 11.47
C PHE A 156 -11.55 0.10 11.38
N SER A 157 -12.13 -0.62 12.35
CA SER A 157 -12.34 -2.07 12.30
C SER A 157 -13.54 -2.37 11.41
N ASP A 158 -13.53 -3.49 10.72
CA ASP A 158 -14.71 -4.02 10.02
C ASP A 158 -15.76 -4.61 10.98
#